data_AF-A0A0G0EVJ7-F1
#
_entry.id   AF-A0A0G0EVJ7-F1
#
_cell.length_a   1.000
_cell.length_b   1.000
_cell.length_c   1.000
_cell.angle_alpha   90.00
_cell.angle_beta   90.00
_cell.angle_gamma   90.00
#
_symmetry.space_group_name_H-M   'P 1'
#
loop_
_entity.id
_entity.type
_entity.pdbx_description
1 polymer ?
#
loop_
_entity_poly.entity_id
_entity_poly.type
_entity_poly.pdbx_seq_one_letter_code
_entity_poly.pdbx_strand_id
1 'polypeptide(L)'
;MEDKKLICHDCGKKLQKGEEYVNYTQDEKNYLVKCRECYEKNPVMENYQPCDVYSRVVGFHTPINRWNKGKVAEWEDRKTFEVENKKEDECDGDCSKGCC
;
A
#
# COMPACT_ATOMS: atom_id res chain seq x y z
N MET A 1 -3.62 8.46 -24.15
CA MET A 1 -2.79 7.24 -24.21
C MET A 1 -1.43 7.64 -23.72
N GLU A 2 -1.08 7.31 -22.48
CA GLU A 2 0.21 7.69 -21.89
C GLU A 2 1.27 6.67 -22.29
N ASP A 3 2.33 7.13 -22.95
CA ASP A 3 3.50 6.32 -23.29
C ASP A 3 4.23 5.87 -22.01
N LYS A 4 3.99 4.63 -21.60
CA LYS A 4 4.65 4.00 -20.45
C LYS A 4 6.15 3.89 -20.74
N LYS A 5 6.97 4.73 -20.10
CA LYS A 5 8.44 4.72 -20.25
C LYS A 5 9.02 3.49 -19.56
N LEU A 6 9.58 2.57 -20.34
CA LEU A 6 10.23 1.35 -19.85
C LEU A 6 11.70 1.65 -19.49
N ILE A 7 12.13 1.30 -18.27
CA ILE A 7 13.46 1.61 -17.74
C ILE A 7 14.09 0.35 -17.14
N CYS A 8 15.31 0.02 -17.56
CA CYS A 8 16.05 -1.13 -17.03
C CYS A 8 16.39 -0.99 -15.53
N HIS A 9 16.19 -2.07 -14.76
CA HIS A 9 16.43 -2.17 -13.33
C HIS A 9 17.92 -2.09 -12.96
N ASP A 10 18.81 -2.72 -13.73
CA ASP A 10 20.23 -2.77 -13.36
C ASP A 10 21.06 -1.61 -13.90
N CYS A 11 20.72 -1.03 -15.06
CA CYS A 11 21.48 0.09 -15.64
C CYS A 11 20.72 1.41 -15.77
N GLY A 12 19.41 1.44 -15.53
CA GLY A 12 18.62 2.67 -15.63
C GLY A 12 18.45 3.21 -17.06
N LYS A 13 18.86 2.46 -18.09
CA LYS A 13 18.66 2.87 -19.49
C LYS A 13 17.16 2.89 -19.83
N LYS A 14 16.73 3.94 -20.52
CA LYS A 14 15.37 4.07 -21.08
C LYS A 14 15.33 3.31 -22.39
N LEU A 15 14.34 2.45 -22.53
CA LEU A 15 14.15 1.63 -23.72
C LEU A 15 13.30 2.41 -24.73
N GLN A 16 13.83 2.58 -25.93
CA GLN A 16 13.14 3.16 -27.06
C GLN A 16 12.16 2.15 -27.68
N LYS A 17 11.23 2.68 -28.49
CA LYS A 17 10.22 1.88 -29.20
C LYS A 17 10.91 0.97 -30.23
N GLY A 18 11.12 -0.29 -29.85
CA GLY A 18 11.79 -1.31 -30.67
C GLY A 18 13.04 -1.92 -30.04
N GLU A 19 13.49 -1.43 -28.89
CA GLU A 19 14.60 -2.07 -28.16
C GLU A 19 14.14 -3.33 -27.43
N GLU A 20 15.00 -4.34 -27.45
CA GLU A 20 14.74 -5.62 -26.78
C GLU A 20 15.03 -5.51 -25.28
N TYR A 21 14.05 -5.91 -24.47
CA TYR A 21 14.14 -5.93 -23.02
C TYR A 21 13.42 -7.14 -22.43
N VAL A 22 13.79 -7.47 -21.20
CA VAL A 22 13.20 -8.53 -20.39
C VAL A 22 12.33 -7.88 -19.33
N ASN A 23 11.10 -8.35 -19.10
CA ASN A 23 10.19 -7.85 -18.06
C ASN A 23 10.02 -8.88 -16.93
N TYR A 24 10.04 -8.43 -15.68
CA TYR A 24 10.02 -9.20 -14.45
C TYR A 24 8.72 -9.04 -13.65
N THR A 25 7.85 -8.09 -13.99
CA THR A 25 6.53 -7.91 -13.36
C THR A 25 5.39 -8.16 -14.35
N GLN A 26 4.27 -8.68 -13.83
CA GLN A 26 3.07 -8.98 -14.61
C GLN A 26 1.94 -7.94 -14.39
N ASP A 27 2.12 -6.99 -13.46
CA ASP A 27 1.14 -5.94 -13.16
C ASP A 27 1.13 -4.84 -14.23
N GLU A 28 -0.05 -4.37 -14.62
CA GLU A 28 -0.20 -3.26 -15.58
C GLU A 28 0.36 -1.91 -15.08
N LYS A 29 0.79 -1.86 -13.81
CA LYS A 29 1.18 -0.64 -13.07
C LYS A 29 2.66 -0.56 -12.72
N ASN A 30 3.34 -1.68 -12.54
CA ASN A 30 4.77 -1.71 -12.20
C ASN A 30 5.46 -2.50 -13.30
N TYR A 31 6.33 -1.86 -14.09
CA TYR A 31 7.13 -2.53 -15.13
C TYR A 31 8.57 -2.63 -14.66
N LEU A 32 8.93 -3.81 -14.19
CA LEU A 32 10.25 -4.13 -13.70
C LEU A 32 11.01 -4.76 -14.85
N VAL A 33 11.81 -4.00 -15.57
CA VAL A 33 12.42 -4.50 -16.81
C VAL A 33 13.94 -4.51 -16.73
N LYS A 34 14.63 -5.32 -17.53
CA LYS A 34 16.08 -5.27 -17.74
C LYS A 34 16.39 -5.17 -19.24
N CYS A 35 17.38 -4.38 -19.62
CA CYS A 35 17.87 -4.35 -21.01
C CYS A 35 18.67 -5.61 -21.34
N ARG A 36 18.83 -5.92 -22.64
CA ARG A 36 19.63 -7.06 -23.12
C ARG A 36 21.03 -7.10 -22.49
N GLU A 37 21.76 -6.00 -22.50
CA GLU A 37 23.14 -5.96 -21.99
C GLU A 37 23.25 -6.25 -20.48
N CYS A 38 22.27 -5.82 -19.68
CA CYS A 38 22.25 -6.09 -18.25
C CYS A 38 21.84 -7.52 -17.94
N TYR A 39 20.88 -8.04 -18.72
CA TYR A 39 20.46 -9.42 -18.64
C TYR A 39 21.59 -10.40 -18.98
N GLU A 40 22.40 -10.08 -20.00
CA GLU A 40 23.57 -10.88 -20.39
C GLU A 40 24.68 -10.85 -19.32
N LYS A 41 24.80 -9.77 -18.54
CA LYS A 41 25.78 -9.64 -17.45
C LYS A 41 25.34 -10.31 -16.16
N ASN A 42 24.09 -10.10 -15.74
CA ASN A 42 23.50 -10.83 -14.63
C ASN A 42 21.98 -11.02 -14.87
N PRO A 43 21.55 -12.24 -15.25
CA PRO A 43 20.13 -12.51 -15.49
C PRO A 43 19.32 -12.54 -14.18
N VAL A 44 19.99 -12.71 -13.02
CA VAL A 44 19.33 -12.75 -11.71
C VAL A 44 18.92 -11.35 -11.30
N MET A 45 17.69 -11.25 -10.81
CA MET A 45 17.22 -10.04 -10.16
C MET A 45 17.69 -10.02 -8.71
N GLU A 46 18.91 -9.55 -8.50
CA GLU A 46 19.43 -9.37 -7.16
C GLU A 46 18.60 -8.30 -6.45
N ASN A 47 18.21 -8.61 -5.21
CA ASN A 47 17.56 -7.69 -4.30
C ASN A 47 16.10 -7.29 -4.66
N TYR A 48 15.34 -8.13 -5.38
CA TYR A 48 13.89 -7.91 -5.55
C TYR A 48 13.06 -8.86 -4.67
N GLN A 49 12.33 -8.28 -3.72
CA GLN A 49 11.25 -8.95 -3.02
C GLN A 49 10.00 -8.05 -3.07
N PRO A 50 8.86 -8.56 -3.58
CA PRO A 50 7.61 -7.84 -3.45
C PRO A 50 7.23 -7.78 -1.96
N CYS A 51 6.98 -6.58 -1.46
CA CYS A 51 6.69 -6.36 -0.05
C CYS A 51 5.25 -6.81 0.27
N ASP A 52 5.10 -7.70 1.25
CA ASP A 52 3.78 -8.02 1.80
C ASP A 52 3.22 -6.84 2.59
N VAL A 53 1.98 -6.46 2.29
CA VAL A 53 1.33 -5.29 2.87
C VAL A 53 0.23 -5.75 3.83
N TYR A 54 0.38 -5.45 5.11
CA TYR A 54 -0.57 -5.80 6.18
C TYR A 54 -1.20 -4.55 6.80
N SER A 55 -2.47 -4.64 7.21
CA SER A 55 -3.19 -3.67 8.04
C SER A 55 -3.28 -4.18 9.48
N ARG A 56 -3.28 -3.24 10.45
CA ARG A 56 -3.36 -3.56 11.88
C ARG A 56 -4.60 -2.94 12.50
N VAL A 57 -5.44 -3.74 13.16
CA VAL A 57 -6.64 -3.26 13.87
C VAL A 57 -6.66 -3.87 15.27
N VAL A 58 -6.63 -3.03 16.31
CA VAL A 58 -6.64 -3.43 17.75
C VAL A 58 -5.67 -4.60 18.05
N GLY A 59 -4.45 -4.52 17.50
CA GLY A 59 -3.41 -5.54 17.70
C GLY A 59 -3.40 -6.70 16.69
N PHE A 60 -4.46 -6.87 15.90
CA PHE A 60 -4.55 -7.92 14.88
C PHE A 60 -3.97 -7.46 13.54
N HIS A 61 -3.05 -8.23 12.95
CA HIS A 61 -2.46 -7.94 11.63
C HIS A 61 -3.17 -8.78 10.55
N THR A 62 -3.71 -8.13 9.53
CA THR A 62 -4.34 -8.79 8.37
C THR A 62 -3.70 -8.33 7.08
N PRO A 63 -3.42 -9.21 6.12
CA PRO A 63 -2.84 -8.78 4.86
C PRO A 63 -3.87 -7.98 4.05
N ILE A 64 -3.48 -6.80 3.57
CA ILE A 64 -4.35 -5.85 2.84
C ILE A 64 -4.80 -6.42 1.49
N ASN A 65 -3.99 -7.31 0.90
CA ASN A 65 -4.38 -8.08 -0.27
C ASN A 65 -5.59 -9.02 -0.04
N ARG A 66 -6.02 -9.23 1.22
CA ARG A 66 -7.21 -10.03 1.61
C ARG A 66 -8.42 -9.19 2.02
N TRP A 67 -8.49 -7.92 1.63
CA TRP A 67 -9.66 -7.08 1.89
C TRP A 67 -10.95 -7.68 1.30
N ASN A 68 -11.97 -7.87 2.14
CA ASN A 68 -13.28 -8.37 1.68
C ASN A 68 -14.11 -7.22 1.09
N LYS A 69 -14.49 -7.33 -0.19
CA LYS A 69 -15.32 -6.32 -0.88
C LYS A 69 -16.68 -6.09 -0.19
N GLY A 70 -17.25 -7.14 0.43
CA GLY A 70 -18.53 -7.04 1.16
C GLY A 70 -18.47 -6.18 2.41
N LYS A 71 -17.27 -5.86 2.92
CA LYS A 71 -17.09 -4.93 4.04
C LYS A 71 -17.55 -3.51 3.70
N VAL A 72 -17.61 -3.16 2.42
CA VAL A 72 -18.11 -1.86 1.96
C VAL A 72 -19.62 -1.77 2.18
N ALA A 73 -20.39 -2.80 1.82
CA ALA A 73 -21.84 -2.85 2.07
C ALA A 73 -22.14 -2.93 3.58
N GLU A 74 -21.42 -3.79 4.31
CA GLU A 74 -21.53 -3.87 5.78
C GLU A 74 -21.17 -2.57 6.51
N TRP A 75 -20.51 -1.62 5.84
CA TRP A 75 -20.19 -0.30 6.40
C TRP A 75 -21.38 0.66 6.31
N GLU A 76 -22.12 0.63 5.19
CA GLU A 76 -23.30 1.48 4.97
C GLU A 76 -24.42 1.15 5.96
N ASP A 77 -24.54 -0.11 6.37
CA ASP A 77 -25.54 -0.56 7.35
C ASP A 77 -25.18 -0.25 8.81
N ARG A 78 -24.00 0.33 9.10
CA ARG A 78 -23.57 0.61 10.48
C ARG A 78 -24.27 1.83 11.04
N LYS A 79 -24.78 1.70 12.26
CA LYS A 79 -25.30 2.83 13.04
C LYS A 79 -24.33 3.16 14.17
N THR A 80 -23.95 4.43 14.27
CA THR A 80 -23.16 4.91 15.41
C THR A 80 -24.03 4.92 16.66
N PHE A 81 -23.45 4.53 17.79
CA PHE A 81 -24.11 4.71 19.07
C PHE A 81 -24.14 6.21 19.38
N GLU A 82 -25.33 6.78 19.45
CA GLU A 82 -25.54 8.14 19.91
C GLU A 82 -25.64 8.10 21.43
N VAL A 83 -24.67 8.72 22.11
CA VAL A 83 -24.78 8.91 23.56
C VAL A 83 -25.83 9.99 23.73
N GLU A 84 -27.00 9.66 24.29
CA GLU A 84 -27.92 10.69 24.78
C GLU A 84 -27.08 11.64 25.63
N ASN A 85 -27.10 12.94 25.29
CA ASN A 85 -26.38 13.97 26.03
C ASN A 85 -26.73 13.83 27.52
N LYS A 86 -25.94 13.05 28.27
CA LYS A 86 -25.82 13.24 29.68
C LYS A 86 -25.24 14.64 29.75
N LYS A 87 -26.07 15.54 30.25
CA LYS A 87 -25.73 16.92 30.58
C LYS A 87 -24.28 16.91 31.04
N GLU A 88 -23.51 17.78 30.42
CA GLU A 88 -22.13 18.07 30.78
C GLU A 88 -22.08 18.12 32.32
N ASP A 89 -21.53 17.08 32.94
CA ASP A 89 -21.02 17.25 34.29
C ASP A 89 -19.78 18.13 34.06
N GLU A 90 -20.01 19.43 34.22
CA GLU A 90 -19.02 20.49 34.15
C GLU A 90 -17.80 20.04 34.94
N CYS A 91 -16.73 19.68 34.24
CA CYS A 91 -15.41 19.62 34.87
C CYS A 91 -15.01 21.08 35.04
N ASP A 92 -15.41 21.68 36.16
CA ASP A 92 -14.75 22.86 36.71
C ASP A 92 -13.26 22.53 36.71
N GLY A 93 -12.49 23.11 35.79
CA GLY A 93 -11.08 22.79 35.54
C GLY A 93 -10.13 23.16 36.69
N ASP A 94 -10.50 22.88 37.93
CA ASP A 94 -9.67 22.94 39.11
C ASP A 94 -8.99 21.57 39.32
N CYS A 95 -7.83 21.41 38.69
CA CYS A 95 -6.92 20.27 38.90
C CYS A 95 -6.20 20.33 40.27
N SER A 96 -6.87 20.85 41.30
CA SER A 96 -6.33 21.01 42.66
C SER A 96 -6.86 19.95 43.64
N LYS A 97 -7.88 19.17 43.25
CA LYS A 97 -8.55 18.20 44.12
C LYS A 97 -8.24 16.73 43.84
N GLY A 98 -7.18 16.45 43.09
CA GLY A 98 -6.57 15.11 43.04
C GLY A 98 -7.52 14.00 42.60
N CYS A 99 -8.13 14.14 41.43
CA CYS A 99 -8.82 13.03 40.77
C CYS A 99 -8.02 12.69 39.50
N CYS A 100 -7.14 11.69 39.65
CA CYS A 100 -6.61 10.90 38.54
C CYS A 100 -7.55 9.71 38.33
#